data_AF-A0A093Y6E5-F1
#
_entry.id   AF-A0A093Y6E5-F1
#
_cell.length_a   1.000
_cell.length_b   1.000
_cell.length_c   1.000
_cell.angle_alpha   90.00
_cell.angle_beta   90.00
_cell.angle_gamma   90.00
#
_symmetry.space_group_name_H-M   'P 1'
#
loop_
_entity.id
_entity.type
_entity.pdbx_description
1 polymer ?
#
loop_
_entity_poly.entity_id
_entity_poly.type
_entity_poly.pdbx_seq_one_letter_code
_entity_poly.pdbx_strand_id
1 'polypeptide(L)'
;MPVDCIPTERAATRTPEPPDRDEHENSPPRLLRPKRSTNPPKNYAQEQERETKKRNARPQQRKKNQDRPATQRDAPIAEDSATESEDLGPTKLVEELVKLRREIRRRDDLHKEELKKVKEEFSAALVEVR
;
A
#
# COMPACT_ATOMS: atom_id res chain seq x y z
N MET A 1 46.64 49.25 2.43
CA MET A 1 45.37 48.66 1.97
C MET A 1 45.70 47.75 0.78
N PRO A 2 45.17 46.53 0.57
CA PRO A 2 44.30 45.60 1.36
C PRO A 2 45.05 44.28 1.76
N VAL A 3 44.75 43.63 2.89
CA VAL A 3 43.92 42.40 3.15
C VAL A 3 44.01 41.17 2.22
N ASP A 4 44.41 40.06 2.86
CA ASP A 4 44.00 38.65 2.76
C ASP A 4 44.27 37.81 1.50
N CYS A 5 44.88 36.62 1.68
CA CYS A 5 44.16 35.34 1.76
C CYS A 5 45.12 34.13 1.83
N ILE A 6 44.87 33.27 2.82
CA ILE A 6 45.50 31.99 3.10
C ILE A 6 45.12 30.96 2.01
N PRO A 7 46.02 30.11 1.51
CA PRO A 7 45.62 28.88 0.84
C PRO A 7 45.26 27.84 1.90
N THR A 8 43.96 27.62 2.10
CA THR A 8 43.44 26.49 2.86
C THR A 8 43.78 25.19 2.14
N GLU A 9 44.86 24.54 2.54
CA GLU A 9 45.17 23.17 2.13
C GLU A 9 44.06 22.23 2.62
N ARG A 10 43.53 21.43 1.70
CA ARG A 10 42.46 20.46 1.95
C ARG A 10 42.92 19.45 3.00
N ALA A 11 42.30 19.46 4.18
CA ALA A 11 42.47 18.42 5.17
C ALA A 11 41.98 17.09 4.58
N ALA A 12 42.92 16.18 4.29
CA ALA A 12 42.62 14.80 3.92
C ALA A 12 41.80 14.16 5.04
N THR A 13 40.55 13.81 4.76
CA THR A 13 39.66 13.07 5.66
C THR A 13 40.11 11.61 5.75
N ARG A 14 41.27 11.37 6.39
CA ARG A 14 41.65 10.03 6.85
C ARG A 14 40.80 9.71 8.08
N THR A 15 39.89 8.75 7.94
CA THR A 15 39.23 8.11 9.09
C THR A 15 40.34 7.54 10.00
N PRO A 16 40.39 7.88 11.30
CA PRO A 16 41.38 7.28 12.18
C PRO A 16 41.16 5.78 12.27
N GLU A 17 42.26 5.04 12.31
CA GLU A 17 42.27 3.60 12.52
C GLU A 17 41.55 3.29 13.86
N PRO A 18 40.57 2.38 13.87
CA PRO A 18 39.84 2.07 15.08
C PRO A 18 40.79 1.44 16.12
N PRO A 19 40.62 1.75 17.42
CA PRO A 19 41.49 1.22 18.45
C PRO A 19 41.44 -0.31 18.45
N ASP A 20 42.62 -0.93 18.44
CA ASP A 20 42.80 -2.37 18.48
C ASP A 20 42.21 -2.89 19.79
N ARG A 21 41.15 -3.68 19.68
CA ARG A 21 40.21 -3.94 20.78
C ARG A 21 40.39 -5.35 21.32
N ASP A 22 41.62 -5.67 21.70
CA ASP A 22 41.94 -6.84 22.52
C ASP A 22 42.10 -6.40 23.98
N GLU A 23 41.71 -7.29 24.90
CA GLU A 23 41.53 -7.08 26.35
C GLU A 23 40.11 -6.70 26.80
N HIS A 24 39.18 -7.63 26.61
CA HIS A 24 37.93 -7.64 27.37
C HIS A 24 37.79 -8.90 28.24
N GLU A 25 38.85 -9.22 28.99
CA GLU A 25 38.81 -10.33 29.96
C GLU A 25 38.04 -9.99 31.24
N ASN A 26 37.87 -8.70 31.56
CA ASN A 26 37.17 -8.22 32.77
C ASN A 26 35.71 -7.77 32.51
N SER A 27 35.15 -8.07 31.34
CA SER A 27 33.72 -7.81 31.11
C SER A 27 32.89 -8.84 31.88
N PRO A 28 31.84 -8.42 32.63
CA PRO A 28 30.87 -9.38 33.15
C PRO A 28 30.33 -10.23 31.99
N PRO A 29 30.02 -11.53 32.21
CA PRO A 29 29.55 -12.40 31.16
C PRO A 29 28.37 -11.73 30.45
N ARG A 30 28.50 -11.50 29.14
CA ARG A 30 27.42 -10.95 28.33
C ARG A 30 26.27 -11.92 28.47
N LEU A 31 25.27 -11.54 29.29
CA LEU A 31 24.06 -12.33 29.51
C LEU A 31 23.61 -12.85 28.15
N LEU A 32 23.45 -14.16 28.03
CA LEU A 32 23.03 -14.82 26.80
C LEU A 32 21.74 -14.17 26.34
N ARG A 33 21.85 -13.19 25.44
CA ARG A 33 20.68 -12.50 24.90
C ARG A 33 19.87 -13.57 24.19
N PRO A 34 18.56 -13.67 24.47
CA PRO A 34 17.69 -14.58 23.74
C PRO A 34 17.96 -14.46 22.24
N LYS A 35 18.20 -15.59 21.59
CA LYS A 35 18.44 -15.64 20.15
C LYS A 35 17.26 -14.98 19.46
N ARG A 36 17.48 -13.81 18.86
CA ARG A 36 16.48 -13.18 18.00
C ARG A 36 16.26 -14.11 16.81
N SER A 37 15.02 -14.53 16.59
CA SER A 37 14.65 -15.19 15.34
C SER A 37 15.01 -14.23 14.21
N THR A 38 15.97 -14.62 13.37
CA THR A 38 16.34 -13.88 12.14
C THR A 38 15.34 -14.16 11.03
N ASN A 39 14.49 -15.18 11.20
CA ASN A 39 13.52 -15.58 10.21
C ASN A 39 12.27 -14.71 10.33
N PRO A 40 11.84 -14.08 9.22
CA PRO A 40 10.55 -13.43 9.15
C PRO A 40 9.43 -14.42 9.51
N PRO A 41 8.30 -13.93 10.05
CA PRO A 41 7.14 -14.76 10.29
C PRO A 41 6.73 -15.53 9.02
N LYS A 42 6.17 -16.74 9.18
CA LYS A 42 5.73 -17.60 8.06
C LYS A 42 4.84 -16.87 7.03
N ASN A 43 4.11 -15.84 7.48
CA ASN A 43 3.18 -15.07 6.66
C ASN A 43 3.75 -13.75 6.13
N TYR A 44 5.04 -13.46 6.34
CA TYR A 44 5.67 -12.18 5.96
C TYR A 44 5.46 -11.84 4.48
N ALA A 45 5.66 -12.80 3.58
CA ALA A 45 5.45 -12.60 2.15
C ALA A 45 3.99 -12.21 1.82
N GLN A 46 3.03 -12.86 2.47
CA GLN A 46 1.61 -12.60 2.26
C GLN A 46 1.18 -11.23 2.81
N GLU A 47 1.75 -10.80 3.94
CA GLU A 47 1.52 -9.46 4.50
C GLU A 47 2.07 -8.37 3.59
N GLN A 48 3.29 -8.56 3.07
CA GLN A 48 3.90 -7.63 2.10
C GLN A 48 3.06 -7.49 0.82
N GLU A 49 2.53 -8.60 0.31
CA GLU A 49 1.64 -8.58 -0.86
C GLU A 49 0.34 -7.81 -0.58
N ARG A 50 -0.27 -7.98 0.60
CA ARG A 50 -1.47 -7.24 0.99
C ARG A 50 -1.18 -5.75 1.18
N GLU A 51 -0.07 -5.41 1.80
CA GLU A 51 0.34 -4.03 2.05
C GLU A 51 0.64 -3.28 0.75
N THR A 52 1.39 -3.90 -0.16
CA THR A 52 1.67 -3.35 -1.49
C THR A 52 0.39 -3.22 -2.33
N LYS A 53 -0.51 -4.22 -2.31
CA LYS A 53 -1.84 -4.12 -2.95
C LYS A 53 -2.66 -2.95 -2.40
N LYS A 54 -2.70 -2.76 -1.08
CA LYS A 54 -3.39 -1.62 -0.45
C LYS A 54 -2.76 -0.27 -0.86
N ARG A 55 -1.43 -0.20 -0.91
CA ARG A 55 -0.69 1.00 -1.31
C ARG A 55 -0.93 1.37 -2.78
N ASN A 56 -1.05 0.36 -3.65
CA ASN A 56 -1.33 0.54 -5.07
C ASN A 56 -2.81 0.82 -5.36
N ALA A 57 -3.73 0.28 -4.53
CA ALA A 57 -5.16 0.54 -4.61
C ALA A 57 -5.55 1.94 -4.10
N ARG A 58 -4.68 2.59 -3.31
CA ARG A 58 -4.88 3.99 -2.93
C ARG A 58 -4.59 4.85 -4.17
N PRO A 59 -5.57 5.58 -4.73
CA PRO A 59 -5.30 6.50 -5.82
C PRO A 59 -4.27 7.51 -5.34
N GLN A 60 -3.12 7.58 -6.03
CA GLN A 60 -2.14 8.65 -5.85
C GLN A 60 -2.75 9.97 -6.34
N GLN A 61 -3.66 10.54 -5.56
CA GLN A 61 -4.31 11.84 -5.79
C GLN A 61 -3.34 13.03 -5.67
N ARG A 62 -2.02 12.80 -5.63
CA ARG A 62 -1.01 13.85 -5.53
C ARG A 62 0.05 13.63 -6.59
N LYS A 63 -0.25 14.06 -7.83
CA LYS A 63 0.68 14.59 -8.85
C LYS A 63 -0.03 14.63 -10.22
N LYS A 64 -0.97 15.56 -10.41
CA LYS A 64 -1.45 15.88 -11.77
C LYS A 64 -1.96 17.31 -11.96
N ASN A 65 -1.37 18.28 -11.27
CA ASN A 65 -1.59 19.71 -11.53
C ASN A 65 -0.30 20.40 -12.05
N GLN A 66 0.48 19.72 -12.89
CA GLN A 66 1.67 20.35 -13.51
C GLN A 66 1.80 20.14 -15.02
N ASP A 67 1.08 19.21 -15.66
CA ASP A 67 1.21 19.04 -17.13
C ASP A 67 -0.13 18.72 -17.80
N ARG A 68 -0.71 19.72 -18.45
CA ARG A 68 -1.64 19.58 -19.58
C ARG A 68 -0.96 20.33 -20.74
N PRO A 69 -0.94 19.78 -21.96
CA PRO A 69 -2.05 20.11 -22.86
C PRO A 69 -2.57 18.94 -23.74
N ALA A 70 -3.84 19.11 -24.11
CA ALA A 70 -4.51 18.70 -25.35
C ALA A 70 -4.14 17.37 -26.04
N THR A 71 -5.03 16.38 -25.95
CA THR A 71 -5.48 15.61 -27.13
C THR A 71 -6.90 15.11 -26.85
N GLN A 72 -7.82 15.50 -27.73
CA GLN A 72 -9.21 15.09 -27.78
C GLN A 72 -9.31 13.59 -28.07
N ARG A 73 -10.15 12.88 -27.33
CA ARG A 73 -10.90 11.73 -27.84
C ARG A 73 -12.32 11.81 -27.31
N ASP A 74 -13.23 11.99 -28.25
CA ASP A 74 -14.66 12.14 -28.05
C ASP A 74 -15.32 10.84 -27.57
N ALA A 75 -15.97 10.95 -26.39
CA ALA A 75 -17.23 10.40 -25.87
C ALA A 75 -17.81 9.02 -26.29
N PRO A 76 -18.73 8.41 -25.48
CA PRO A 76 -19.20 8.83 -24.16
C PRO A 76 -18.83 7.78 -23.09
N ILE A 77 -17.99 8.15 -22.13
CA ILE A 77 -18.09 7.55 -20.81
C ILE A 77 -19.45 8.02 -20.32
N ALA A 78 -20.40 7.09 -20.18
CA ALA A 78 -21.62 7.37 -19.46
C ALA A 78 -21.19 7.99 -18.13
N GLU A 79 -21.51 9.28 -18.00
CA GLU A 79 -21.41 10.07 -16.78
C GLU A 79 -22.19 9.31 -15.71
N ASP A 80 -21.54 8.33 -15.08
CA ASP A 80 -21.94 7.83 -13.79
C ASP A 80 -21.65 8.99 -12.87
N SER A 81 -22.66 9.85 -12.80
CA SER A 81 -22.69 11.15 -12.16
C SER A 81 -21.72 11.13 -11.00
N ALA A 82 -20.55 11.72 -11.22
CA ALA A 82 -19.70 12.16 -10.14
C ALA A 82 -20.51 13.29 -9.52
N THR A 83 -21.48 12.93 -8.67
CA THR A 83 -22.19 13.87 -7.83
C THR A 83 -21.11 14.66 -7.16
N GLU A 84 -21.02 15.91 -7.61
CA GLU A 84 -20.31 16.98 -6.96
C GLU A 84 -20.43 16.76 -5.48
N SER A 85 -19.32 16.91 -4.74
CA SER A 85 -19.28 16.74 -3.30
C SER A 85 -20.29 17.69 -2.66
N GLU A 86 -21.54 17.29 -2.62
CA GLU A 86 -22.62 17.96 -1.94
C GLU A 86 -22.22 17.76 -0.48
N ASP A 87 -22.02 18.86 0.24
CA ASP A 87 -21.79 18.82 1.67
C ASP A 87 -23.10 18.33 2.31
N LEU A 88 -23.26 17.01 2.29
CA LEU A 88 -24.47 16.34 2.69
C LEU A 88 -24.56 16.51 4.21
N GLY A 89 -25.56 17.28 4.64
CA GLY A 89 -25.91 17.36 6.04
C GLY A 89 -26.04 15.97 6.67
N PRO A 90 -25.83 15.83 7.99
CA PRO A 90 -25.71 14.54 8.66
C PRO A 90 -26.89 13.59 8.41
N THR A 91 -28.10 14.11 8.22
CA THR A 91 -29.30 13.32 7.89
C THR A 91 -29.23 12.69 6.50
N LYS A 92 -28.81 13.45 5.48
CA LYS A 92 -28.62 12.96 4.10
C LYS A 92 -27.54 11.87 4.07
N LEU A 93 -26.45 12.03 4.82
CA LEU A 93 -25.41 11.00 4.93
C LEU A 93 -25.92 9.69 5.52
N VAL A 94 -26.79 9.76 6.53
CA VAL A 94 -27.40 8.56 7.14
C VAL A 94 -28.31 7.86 6.13
N GLU A 95 -29.10 8.61 5.36
CA GLU A 95 -29.95 8.05 4.30
C GLU A 95 -29.12 7.32 3.23
N GLU A 96 -28.04 7.94 2.75
CA GLU A 96 -27.12 7.31 1.79
C GLU A 96 -26.46 6.05 2.37
N LEU A 97 -26.06 6.07 3.65
CA LEU A 97 -25.57 4.87 4.35
C LEU A 97 -26.59 3.74 4.37
N VAL A 98 -27.87 4.05 4.58
CA VAL A 98 -28.95 3.04 4.54
C VAL A 98 -29.13 2.49 3.12
N LYS A 99 -29.10 3.35 2.10
CA LYS A 99 -29.16 2.92 0.69
C LYS A 99 -28.01 2.00 0.34
N LEU A 100 -26.77 2.41 0.65
CA LEU A 100 -25.57 1.61 0.38
C LEU A 100 -25.60 0.26 1.09
N ARG A 101 -26.07 0.21 2.35
CA ARG A 101 -26.20 -1.05 3.09
C ARG A 101 -27.21 -2.00 2.44
N ARG A 102 -28.32 -1.49 1.91
CA ARG A 102 -29.30 -2.31 1.17
C ARG A 102 -28.70 -2.80 -0.14
N GLU A 103 -27.99 -1.95 -0.84
CA GLU A 103 -27.39 -2.29 -2.14
C GLU A 103 -26.27 -3.32 -2.00
N ILE A 104 -25.44 -3.22 -0.97
CA ILE A 104 -24.43 -4.26 -0.67
C ILE A 104 -25.10 -5.61 -0.44
N ARG A 105 -26.18 -5.67 0.35
CA ARG A 105 -26.93 -6.92 0.58
C ARG A 105 -27.50 -7.48 -0.71
N ARG A 106 -28.10 -6.63 -1.57
CA ARG A 106 -28.62 -7.07 -2.87
C ARG A 106 -27.54 -7.69 -3.74
N ARG A 107 -26.37 -7.06 -3.82
CA ARG A 107 -25.24 -7.59 -4.58
C ARG A 107 -24.70 -8.90 -4.00
N ASP A 108 -24.61 -9.00 -2.68
CA ASP A 108 -24.19 -10.24 -2.01
C ASP A 108 -25.15 -11.40 -2.30
N ASP A 109 -26.46 -11.13 -2.32
CA ASP A 109 -27.46 -12.15 -2.62
C ASP A 109 -27.44 -12.55 -4.11
N LEU A 110 -27.28 -11.59 -5.03
CA LEU A 110 -27.09 -11.86 -6.45
C LEU A 110 -25.87 -12.75 -6.69
N HIS A 111 -24.71 -12.40 -6.11
CA HIS A 111 -23.50 -13.21 -6.24
C HIS A 111 -23.66 -14.63 -5.68
N LYS A 112 -24.43 -14.82 -4.60
CA LYS A 112 -24.73 -16.17 -4.08
C LYS A 112 -25.57 -16.97 -5.07
N GLU A 113 -26.53 -16.34 -5.74
CA GLU A 113 -27.36 -17.00 -6.76
C GLU A 113 -26.52 -17.40 -7.98
N GLU A 114 -25.67 -16.51 -8.48
CA GLU A 114 -24.75 -16.82 -9.58
C GLU A 114 -23.83 -18.00 -9.25
N LEU A 115 -23.26 -18.02 -8.03
CA LEU A 115 -22.43 -19.13 -7.58
C LEU A 115 -23.20 -20.46 -7.47
N LYS A 116 -24.48 -20.43 -7.09
CA LYS A 116 -25.32 -21.64 -7.09
C LYS A 116 -25.55 -22.13 -8.52
N LYS A 117 -25.91 -21.23 -9.43
CA LYS A 117 -26.15 -21.56 -10.84
C LYS A 117 -24.90 -22.17 -11.49
N VAL A 118 -23.73 -21.56 -11.31
CA VAL A 118 -22.46 -22.10 -11.85
C VAL A 118 -22.14 -23.48 -11.29
N LYS A 119 -22.43 -23.72 -10.00
CA LYS A 119 -22.24 -25.05 -9.40
C LYS A 119 -23.19 -26.08 -10.01
N GLU A 120 -24.44 -25.73 -10.21
CA GLU A 120 -25.44 -26.60 -10.85
C GLU A 120 -25.02 -26.93 -12.28
N GLU A 121 -24.65 -25.94 -13.09
CA GLU A 121 -24.16 -26.12 -14.46
C GLU A 121 -22.91 -27.00 -14.51
N PHE A 122 -21.92 -26.76 -13.64
CA PHE A 122 -20.72 -27.58 -13.56
C PHE A 122 -21.04 -29.02 -13.16
N SER A 123 -21.96 -29.21 -12.21
CA SER A 123 -22.39 -30.55 -11.81
C SER A 123 -23.14 -31.28 -12.92
N ALA A 124 -23.96 -30.58 -13.72
CA ALA A 124 -24.66 -31.14 -14.86
C ALA A 124 -23.68 -31.54 -15.97
N ALA A 125 -22.71 -30.68 -16.29
CA ALA A 125 -21.66 -30.98 -17.27
C ALA A 125 -20.80 -32.20 -16.85
N LEU A 126 -20.51 -32.36 -15.55
CA LEU A 126 -19.81 -33.55 -15.04
C LEU A 126 -20.60 -34.85 -15.20
N VAL A 127 -21.93 -34.79 -15.18
CA VAL A 127 -22.79 -35.95 -15.42
C VAL A 127 -22.85 -36.29 -16.91
N GLU A 128 -22.90 -35.28 -17.78
CA GLU A 128 -22.93 -35.47 -19.24
C GLU A 128 -21.62 -36.08 -19.81
N VAL A 129 -20.48 -35.80 -19.16
CA VAL A 129 -19.16 -36.32 -19.57
C VAL A 129 -18.88 -37.76 -19.06
N ARG A 130 -19.74 -38.31 -18.20
CA ARG A 130 -19.61 -39.69 -17.68
C ARG A 130 -20.32 -40.70 -18.58
#